data_AF-A0A2U0AAK7-F1
#
_entry.id   AF-A0A2U0AAK7-F1
#
_cell.length_a   1.000
_cell.length_b   1.000
_cell.length_c   1.000
_cell.angle_alpha   90.00
_cell.angle_beta   90.00
_cell.angle_gamma   90.00
#
_symmetry.space_group_name_H-M   'P 1'
#
loop_
_entity.id
_entity.type
_entity.pdbx_description
1 polymer ?
#
loop_
_entity_poly.entity_id
_entity_poly.type
_entity_poly.pdbx_seq_one_letter_code
_entity_poly.pdbx_strand_id
1 'polypeptide(L)'
;VSLFFLALLPQFTLPGAAPIVLQMISFGFIFILATLLVFGAIAELAGIISPWLKRSDVAQRTMHRVAAVIFCILAMKLLLSEQF
;
A
#
# COMPACT_ATOMS: atom_id res chain seq x y z
N VAL A 1 7.72 0.76 -4.80
CA VAL A 1 6.56 1.52 -5.34
C VAL A 1 6.99 2.47 -6.45
N SER A 2 7.97 3.36 -6.24
CA SER A 2 8.39 4.35 -7.25
C SER A 2 8.88 3.76 -8.59
N LEU A 3 9.56 2.61 -8.58
CA LEU A 3 9.98 1.91 -9.81
C LEU A 3 8.79 1.48 -10.70
N PHE A 4 7.69 1.07 -10.09
CA PHE A 4 6.46 0.70 -10.80
C PHE A 4 5.84 1.93 -11.49
N PHE A 5 5.84 3.07 -10.81
CA PHE A 5 5.36 4.33 -11.40
C PHE A 5 6.20 4.79 -12.57
N LEU A 6 7.53 4.70 -12.46
CA LEU A 6 8.41 5.08 -13.57
C LEU A 6 8.22 4.19 -14.80
N ALA A 7 7.96 2.89 -14.60
CA ALA A 7 7.73 1.93 -15.67
C ALA A 7 6.34 2.10 -16.32
N LEU A 8 5.32 2.48 -15.55
CA LEU A 8 3.93 2.55 -16.02
C LEU A 8 3.50 3.95 -16.46
N LEU A 9 4.09 5.04 -15.95
CA LEU A 9 3.72 6.40 -16.35
C LEU A 9 3.88 6.67 -17.85
N PRO A 10 5.00 6.29 -18.49
CA PRO A 10 5.18 6.48 -19.93
C PRO A 10 4.08 5.79 -20.76
N GLN A 11 3.55 4.65 -20.27
CA GLN A 11 2.52 3.87 -20.98
C GLN A 11 1.18 4.60 -21.11
N PHE A 12 0.93 5.62 -20.29
CA PHE A 12 -0.30 6.44 -20.33
C PHE A 12 -0.13 7.71 -21.17
N THR A 13 1.06 7.95 -21.73
CA THR A 13 1.33 9.14 -22.54
C THR A 13 0.91 8.92 -23.99
N LEU A 14 0.27 9.93 -24.60
CA LEU A 14 -0.13 9.90 -26.00
C LEU A 14 0.93 10.62 -26.87
N PRO A 15 1.58 9.92 -27.82
CA PRO A 15 2.48 10.58 -28.77
C PRO A 15 1.67 11.50 -29.70
N GLY A 16 2.03 12.79 -29.75
CA GLY A 16 1.46 13.75 -30.70
C GLY A 16 0.48 14.79 -30.13
N ALA A 17 0.08 14.68 -28.86
CA ALA A 17 -0.81 15.68 -28.23
C ALA A 17 -0.04 16.81 -27.52
N ALA A 18 0.87 16.46 -26.61
CA ALA A 18 1.66 17.41 -25.81
C ALA A 18 3.06 16.84 -25.50
N PRO A 19 4.04 17.67 -25.09
CA PRO A 19 5.35 17.18 -24.66
C PRO A 19 5.22 16.11 -23.58
N ILE A 20 5.87 14.95 -23.79
CA ILE A 20 5.77 13.76 -22.92
C ILE A 20 6.10 14.11 -21.45
N VAL A 21 7.10 14.97 -21.23
CA VAL A 21 7.50 15.44 -19.90
C VAL A 21 6.34 16.13 -19.16
N LEU A 22 5.55 16.95 -19.85
CA LEU A 22 4.43 17.67 -19.24
C LEU A 22 3.28 16.72 -18.86
N GLN A 23 3.01 15.72 -19.70
CA GLN A 23 2.02 14.66 -19.40
C GLN A 23 2.47 13.80 -18.20
N MET A 24 3.76 13.49 -18.10
CA MET A 24 4.29 12.74 -16.96
C MET A 24 4.19 13.53 -15.64
N ILE A 25 4.48 14.84 -15.67
CA ILE A 25 4.33 15.71 -14.50
C ILE A 25 2.85 15.77 -14.06
N SER A 26 1.91 15.93 -15.00
CA SER A 26 0.48 15.99 -14.66
C SER A 26 -0.03 14.67 -14.07
N PHE A 27 0.33 13.53 -14.66
CA PHE A 27 -0.01 12.22 -14.10
C PHE A 27 0.62 11.97 -12.74
N GLY A 28 1.89 12.39 -12.54
CA GLY A 28 2.53 12.33 -11.23
C GLY A 28 1.78 13.15 -10.18
N PHE A 29 1.32 14.35 -10.53
CA PHE A 29 0.54 15.20 -9.64
C PHE A 29 -0.82 14.59 -9.29
N ILE A 30 -1.56 14.10 -10.29
CA ILE A 30 -2.85 13.40 -10.08
C ILE A 30 -2.64 12.19 -9.15
N PHE A 31 -1.58 11.43 -9.38
CA PHE A 31 -1.25 10.27 -8.54
C PHE A 31 -0.95 10.65 -7.09
N ILE A 32 -0.17 11.72 -6.86
CA ILE A 32 0.11 12.23 -5.51
C ILE A 32 -1.19 12.61 -4.81
N LEU A 33 -2.08 13.35 -5.49
CA LEU A 33 -3.38 13.73 -4.92
C LEU A 33 -4.24 12.50 -4.60
N ALA A 34 -4.32 11.53 -5.51
CA ALA A 34 -5.05 10.29 -5.29
C ALA A 34 -4.48 9.51 -4.10
N THR A 35 -3.15 9.43 -3.99
CA THR A 35 -2.47 8.75 -2.88
C THR A 35 -2.77 9.43 -1.56
N LEU A 36 -2.68 10.76 -1.52
CA LEU A 36 -2.96 11.55 -0.32
C LEU A 36 -4.42 11.40 0.12
N LEU A 37 -5.37 11.43 -0.82
CA LEU A 37 -6.78 11.23 -0.52
C LEU A 37 -7.06 9.81 -0.03
N VAL A 38 -6.57 8.79 -0.72
CA VAL A 38 -6.85 7.38 -0.37
C VAL A 38 -6.19 7.02 0.96
N PHE A 39 -4.90 7.31 1.14
CA PHE A 39 -4.20 7.01 2.39
C PHE A 39 -4.66 7.90 3.54
N GLY A 40 -5.00 9.16 3.27
CA GLY A 40 -5.61 10.04 4.26
C GLY A 40 -6.96 9.49 4.74
N ALA A 41 -7.84 9.09 3.82
CA ALA A 41 -9.12 8.50 4.16
C ALA A 41 -8.96 7.18 4.95
N ILE A 42 -8.04 6.32 4.53
CA ILE A 42 -7.74 5.08 5.26
C ILE A 42 -7.22 5.39 6.68
N ALA A 43 -6.34 6.38 6.83
CA ALA A 43 -5.79 6.78 8.13
C ALA A 43 -6.86 7.34 9.06
N GLU A 44 -7.73 8.22 8.56
CA GLU A 44 -8.89 8.75 9.30
C GLU A 44 -9.83 7.62 9.74
N LEU A 45 -10.23 6.74 8.82
CA LEU A 45 -11.09 5.59 9.13
C LEU A 45 -10.43 4.64 10.15
N ALA A 46 -9.13 4.38 10.01
CA ALA A 46 -8.38 3.60 10.98
C ALA A 46 -8.36 4.27 12.36
N GLY A 47 -8.23 5.60 12.42
CA GLY A 47 -8.33 6.39 13.64
C GLY A 47 -9.69 6.24 14.33
N ILE A 48 -10.78 6.24 13.56
CA ILE A 48 -12.15 6.07 14.08
C ILE A 48 -12.39 4.63 14.58
N ILE A 49 -11.89 3.62 13.86
CA ILE A 49 -12.11 2.21 14.20
C ILE A 49 -11.17 1.73 15.33
N SER A 50 -10.00 2.34 15.47
CA SER A 50 -8.96 1.95 16.44
C SER A 50 -9.46 1.88 17.91
N PRO A 51 -10.21 2.85 18.46
CA PRO A 51 -10.75 2.76 19.82
C PRO A 51 -11.69 1.57 20.01
N TRP A 52 -12.56 1.28 19.04
CA TRP A 52 -13.47 0.13 19.08
C TRP A 52 -12.69 -1.18 19.03
N LEU A 53 -11.68 -1.26 18.16
CA LEU A 53 -10.81 -2.43 18.02
C LEU A 53 -9.98 -2.70 19.30
N LYS A 54 -9.58 -1.65 20.00
CA LYS A 54 -8.85 -1.74 21.28
C LYS A 54 -9.73 -2.15 22.46
N ARG A 55 -11.03 -1.80 22.41
CA ARG A 55 -11.98 -2.13 23.48
C ARG A 55 -12.54 -3.55 23.37
N SER A 56 -12.49 -4.16 22.18
CA SER A 56 -13.02 -5.50 21.94
C SER A 56 -11.96 -6.59 22.17
N ASP A 57 -12.18 -7.43 23.19
CA ASP A 57 -11.32 -8.58 23.50
C ASP A 57 -11.25 -9.57 22.32
N VAL A 58 -12.35 -9.75 21.59
CA VAL A 58 -12.42 -10.64 20.43
C VAL A 58 -11.54 -10.10 19.29
N ALA A 59 -11.54 -8.78 19.07
CA ALA A 59 -10.72 -8.16 18.05
C ALA A 59 -9.22 -8.27 18.37
N GLN A 60 -8.82 -7.99 19.62
CA GLN A 60 -7.45 -8.19 20.09
C GLN A 60 -7.00 -9.65 19.91
N ARG A 61 -7.83 -10.61 20.32
CA ARG A 61 -7.52 -12.04 20.19
C ARG A 61 -7.35 -12.46 18.73
N THR A 62 -8.17 -11.93 17.84
CA THR A 62 -8.07 -12.19 16.39
C THR A 62 -6.79 -11.58 15.81
N MET A 63 -6.48 -10.33 16.17
CA MET A 63 -5.26 -9.64 15.73
C MET A 63 -3.99 -10.37 16.17
N HIS A 64 -3.94 -10.87 17.42
CA HIS A 64 -2.83 -11.69 17.90
C HIS A 64 -2.70 -13.02 17.15
N ARG A 65 -3.81 -13.71 16.85
CA ARG A 65 -3.78 -14.95 16.05
C ARG A 65 -3.27 -14.70 14.64
N VAL A 66 -3.72 -13.64 13.99
CA VAL A 66 -3.25 -13.26 12.65
C VAL A 66 -1.75 -12.96 12.67
N ALA A 67 -1.28 -12.19 13.65
CA ALA A 67 0.16 -11.92 13.82
C ALA A 67 0.96 -13.21 14.02
N ALA A 68 0.49 -14.12 14.88
CA ALA A 68 1.14 -15.41 15.12
C ALA A 68 1.22 -16.26 13.83
N VAL A 69 0.13 -16.31 13.05
CA VAL A 69 0.11 -17.02 11.76
C VAL A 69 1.11 -16.40 10.78
N ILE A 70 1.13 -15.07 10.65
CA ILE A 70 2.08 -14.37 9.76
C ILE A 70 3.52 -14.67 10.18
N PHE A 71 3.84 -14.59 11.48
CA PHE A 71 5.17 -14.90 11.97
C PHE A 71 5.56 -16.38 11.78
N CYS A 72 4.64 -17.33 12.00
CA CYS A 72 4.89 -18.74 11.71
C CYS A 72 5.17 -18.97 10.22
N ILE A 73 4.42 -18.33 9.32
CA ILE A 73 4.64 -18.40 7.87
C ILE A 73 6.01 -17.82 7.53
N LEU A 74 6.38 -16.66 8.09
CA LEU A 74 7.69 -16.04 7.90
C LEU A 74 8.83 -16.92 8.42
N ALA A 75 8.69 -17.52 9.59
CA ALA A 75 9.69 -18.43 10.16
C ALA A 75 9.85 -19.68 9.28
N MET A 76 8.75 -20.26 8.81
CA MET A 76 8.79 -21.37 7.86
C MET A 76 9.48 -20.95 6.55
N LYS A 77 9.12 -19.79 6.00
CA LYS A 77 9.78 -19.25 4.81
C LYS A 77 11.27 -19.03 5.02
N LEU A 78 11.69 -18.56 6.19
CA LEU A 78 13.11 -18.36 6.54
C LEU A 78 13.86 -19.70 6.59
N LEU A 79 13.29 -20.69 7.27
CA LEU A 79 13.86 -22.05 7.36
C LEU A 79 14.04 -22.69 5.98
N LEU A 80 13.06 -22.51 5.09
CA LEU A 80 13.14 -23.02 3.72
C LEU A 80 14.09 -22.16 2.85
N SER A 81 14.15 -20.85 3.08
CA SER A 81 15.00 -19.93 2.31
C SER A 81 16.49 -20.07 2.63
N GLU A 82 16.88 -20.46 3.85
CA GLU A 82 18.28 -20.70 4.20
C GLU A 82 18.79 -22.08 3.76
N GLN A 83 17.93 -22.93 3.21
CA GLN A 83 18.29 -24.28 2.74
C GLN A 83 18.36 -24.42 1.20
N PHE A 84 18.22 -23.32 0.44
CA PHE A 84 18.35 -23.29 -1.03
C PHE A 84 19.18 -22.10 -1.53
#